data_AF-A0A0G1VKH3-F1
#
_entry.id   AF-A0A0G1VKH3-F1
#
_cell.length_a   1.000
_cell.length_b   1.000
_cell.length_c   1.000
_cell.angle_alpha   90.00
_cell.angle_beta   90.00
_cell.angle_gamma   90.00
#
_symmetry.space_group_name_H-M   'P 1'
#
loop_
_entity.id
_entity.type
_entity.pdbx_description
1 polymer ?
#
loop_
_entity_poly.entity_id
_entity_poly.type
_entity_poly.pdbx_seq_one_letter_code
_entity_poly.pdbx_strand_id
1 'polypeptide(L)' 'MKKVKVLNVPFDVCTKEEALERILDCLYNRGHEGGKQIITPNPEMLLEASHNPHFLEALNSAWLSIPDGIGIL' A
#
# COMPACT_ATOMS: atom_id res chain seq x y z
N MET A 1 8.99 -0.06 8.14
CA MET A 1 8.29 -1.34 7.98
C MET A 1 8.92 -2.10 6.82
N LYS A 2 8.97 -3.44 6.90
CA LYS A 2 9.47 -4.26 5.79
C LYS A 2 8.47 -4.20 4.64
N LYS A 3 8.97 -4.05 3.41
CA LYS A 3 8.15 -4.16 2.19
C LYS A 3 8.57 -5.39 1.38
N VAL A 4 7.60 -6.01 0.72
CA VAL A 4 7.82 -7.03 -0.30
C VAL A 4 7.26 -6.51 -1.63
N LYS A 5 7.80 -6.96 -2.76
CA LYS A 5 7.25 -6.62 -4.08
C LYS A 5 6.64 -7.85 -4.73
N VAL A 6 5.43 -7.69 -5.25
CA VAL A 6 4.76 -8.66 -6.12
C VAL A 6 4.48 -7.95 -7.43
N LEU A 7 5.01 -8.48 -8.54
CA LEU A 7 4.88 -7.86 -9.87
C LEU A 7 5.23 -6.35 -9.88
N ASN A 8 6.33 -5.99 -9.21
CA ASN A 8 6.82 -4.62 -9.01
C ASN A 8 5.95 -3.69 -8.14
N VAL A 9 4.78 -4.12 -7.68
CA VAL A 9 3.94 -3.38 -6.74
C VAL A 9 4.39 -3.68 -5.29
N PRO A 10 4.64 -2.67 -4.46
CA PRO A 10 5.09 -2.86 -3.09
C PRO A 10 3.90 -3.15 -2.17
N PHE A 11 4.08 -4.10 -1.26
CA PHE A 11 3.19 -4.39 -0.15
C PHE A 11 3.93 -4.23 1.17
N ASP A 12 3.28 -3.59 2.11
CA ASP A 12 3.74 -3.43 3.47
C ASP A 12 3.47 -4.74 4.23
N VAL A 13 4.53 -5.35 4.76
CA VAL A 13 4.43 -6.59 5.54
C VAL A 13 4.02 -6.21 6.96
N CYS A 14 2.71 -6.27 7.23
CA CYS A 14 2.13 -5.98 8.53
C CYS A 14 0.83 -6.73 8.75
N THR A 15 0.43 -6.91 10.01
CA THR A 15 -0.93 -7.31 10.36
C THR A 15 -1.91 -6.15 10.21
N LYS A 16 -3.21 -6.44 10.31
CA LYS A 16 -4.26 -5.43 10.32
C LYS A 16 -4.11 -4.47 11.50
N GLU A 17 -3.73 -4.99 12.67
CA GLU A 17 -3.55 -4.23 13.91
C GLU A 17 -2.37 -3.27 13.78
N GLU A 18 -1.24 -3.74 13.25
CA GLU A 18 -0.05 -2.90 12.99
C GLU A 18 -0.35 -1.80 11.96
N ALA A 19 -1.09 -2.12 10.89
CA ALA A 19 -1.52 -1.13 9.92
C ALA A 19 -2.42 -0.05 10.56
N LEU A 20 -3.38 -0.47 11.39
CA LEU A 20 -4.29 0.44 12.09
C LEU A 20 -3.54 1.34 13.07
N GLU A 21 -2.64 0.78 13.89
CA GLU A 21 -1.82 1.55 14.83
C GLU A 21 -1.02 2.63 14.10
N ARG A 22 -0.41 2.28 12.97
CA ARG A 22 0.37 3.22 12.15
C ARG A 22 -0.51 4.33 11.56
N ILE A 23 -1.72 4.02 11.13
CA ILE A 23 -2.68 5.02 10.62
C ILE A 23 -3.07 5.99 11.75
N LEU A 24 -3.39 5.46 12.94
CA LEU A 24 -3.76 6.26 14.09
C LEU A 24 -2.60 7.16 14.56
N ASP A 25 -1.37 6.63 14.64
CA ASP A 25 -0.17 7.43 14.94
C ASP A 25 -0.01 8.58 13.94
N CYS A 26 -0.19 8.29 12.64
CA CYS A 26 -0.06 9.32 11.61
C CYS A 26 -1.11 10.42 11.77
N LEU A 27 -2.36 10.06 12.06
CA LEU A 27 -3.45 11.02 12.23
C LEU A 27 -3.27 11.90 13.46
N TYR A 28 -2.92 11.31 14.60
CA TYR A 28 -2.86 12.03 15.88
C TYR A 28 -1.53 12.75 16.12
N ASN A 29 -0.41 12.19 15.64
CA ASN A 29 0.92 12.67 15.99
C ASN A 29 1.67 13.32 14.81
N ARG A 30 1.22 13.11 13.56
CA ARG A 30 1.94 13.54 12.34
C ARG A 30 1.07 14.27 11.32
N GLY A 31 -0.12 14.73 11.72
CA GLY A 31 -1.16 15.32 10.86
C GLY A 31 -0.76 16.58 10.06
N HIS A 32 0.47 17.10 10.25
CA HIS A 32 1.00 18.24 9.50
C HIS A 32 1.84 17.85 8.27
N GLU A 33 2.15 16.56 8.04
CA GLU A 33 3.07 16.09 6.98
C GLU A 33 2.41 15.75 5.62
N GLY A 34 1.44 16.56 5.18
CA GLY A 34 0.76 16.38 3.90
C GLY A 34 -0.15 15.14 3.81
N GLY A 35 -0.82 14.97 2.67
CA GLY A 35 -1.72 13.83 2.44
C GLY A 35 -0.98 12.50 2.40
N LYS A 36 -1.50 11.48 3.10
CA LYS A 36 -0.99 10.11 3.05
C LYS A 36 -1.95 9.22 2.28
N GLN A 37 -1.49 8.65 1.16
CA GLN A 37 -2.28 7.71 0.37
C GLN A 37 -2.15 6.29 0.95
N ILE A 38 -3.29 5.66 1.20
CA ILE A 38 -3.38 4.25 1.57
C ILE A 38 -4.02 3.53 0.39
N ILE A 39 -3.43 2.42 -0.04
CA ILE A 39 -3.95 1.57 -1.11
C ILE A 39 -4.15 0.15 -0.60
N THR A 40 -5.09 -0.55 -1.23
CA THR A 40 -5.38 -1.95 -0.96
C THR A 40 -5.30 -2.76 -2.26
N PRO A 41 -4.10 -3.01 -2.82
CA PRO A 41 -3.99 -3.60 -4.15
C PRO A 41 -4.49 -5.04 -4.13
N ASN A 42 -5.27 -5.40 -5.14
CA ASN A 42 -5.77 -6.74 -5.41
C ASN A 42 -5.13 -7.33 -6.70
N PRO A 43 -5.36 -8.62 -7.03
CA PRO A 43 -4.78 -9.24 -8.24
C PRO A 43 -5.10 -8.51 -9.55
N GLU A 44 -6.30 -7.95 -9.69
CA GLU A 44 -6.70 -7.20 -10.89
C GLU A 44 -5.88 -5.91 -11.04
N MET A 45 -5.61 -5.21 -9.94
CA MET A 45 -4.74 -4.03 -9.93
C MET A 45 -3.29 -4.37 -10.27
N LEU A 46 -2.80 -5.54 -9.81
CA LEU A 46 -1.47 -6.03 -10.19
C LEU A 46 -1.37 -6.29 -11.69
N LEU A 47 -2.41 -6.88 -12.29
CA LEU A 47 -2.49 -7.12 -13.72
C LEU A 47 -2.55 -5.82 -14.52
N GLU A 48 -3.33 -4.83 -14.08
CA GLU A 48 -3.36 -3.51 -14.73
C GLU A 48 -1.99 -2.82 -14.64
N ALA A 49 -1.35 -2.86 -13.47
CA ALA A 49 -0.04 -2.24 -13.24
C ALA A 49 1.08 -2.81 -14.12
N SER A 50 0.97 -4.06 -14.59
CA SER A 50 1.96 -4.63 -15.52
C SER A 50 1.85 -4.07 -16.94
N HIS A 51 0.72 -3.47 -17.30
CA HIS A 51 0.46 -2.89 -18.62
C HIS A 51 0.41 -1.34 -18.61
N ASN A 52 0.30 -0.75 -17.41
CA ASN A 52 0.09 0.68 -17.22
C ASN A 52 1.16 1.29 -16.30
N PRO A 53 2.24 1.85 -16.89
CA PRO A 53 3.36 2.42 -16.11
C PRO A 53 2.95 3.54 -15.16
N HIS A 54 1.98 4.38 -15.56
CA HIS A 54 1.48 5.47 -14.71
C HIS A 54 0.70 4.94 -13.51
N PHE A 55 -0.08 3.87 -13.70
CA PHE A 55 -0.77 3.22 -12.59
C PHE A 55 0.23 2.57 -11.63
N LEU A 56 1.24 1.87 -12.15
CA LEU A 56 2.32 1.31 -11.34
C LEU A 56 3.06 2.40 -10.53
N GLU A 57 3.32 3.56 -11.13
CA GLU A 57 3.93 4.71 -10.45
C GLU A 57 3.05 5.25 -9.32
N ALA A 58 1.74 5.34 -9.54
CA ALA A 58 0.78 5.72 -8.50
C ALA A 58 0.79 4.72 -7.33
N LEU A 59 0.77 3.42 -7.60
CA LEU A 59 0.83 2.39 -6.56
C LEU A 59 2.17 2.40 -5.80
N ASN A 60 3.28 2.64 -6.49
CA ASN A 60 4.61 2.72 -5.89
C ASN A 60 4.78 3.93 -4.94
N SER A 61 3.98 4.97 -5.14
CA SER A 61 4.05 6.22 -4.36
C SER A 61 3.23 6.19 -3.07
N ALA A 62 2.47 5.11 -2.83
CA ALA A 62 1.61 5.00 -1.67
C ALA A 62 2.40 4.96 -0.34
N TRP A 63 1.85 5.62 0.67
CA TRP A 63 2.43 5.66 2.01
C TRP A 63 2.26 4.32 2.74
N LEU A 64 1.13 3.65 2.52
CA LEU A 64 0.81 2.33 3.04
C LEU A 64 0.09 1.50 1.97
N SER A 65 0.56 0.27 1.74
CA SER A 65 0.01 -0.65 0.75
C SER A 65 -0.32 -1.98 1.41
N ILE A 66 -1.62 -2.25 1.61
CA ILE A 66 -2.12 -3.43 2.32
C ILE A 66 -2.66 -4.43 1.29
N PRO A 67 -2.28 -5.71 1.32
CA PRO A 67 -2.81 -6.68 0.36
C PRO A 67 -4.32 -6.86 0.52
N ASP A 68 -5.04 -6.90 -0.61
CA ASP A 68 -6.46 -7.23 -0.67
C ASP A 68 -6.70 -8.50 -1.50
N GLY A 69 -7.49 -9.41 -0.95
CA GLY A 69 -7.85 -10.69 -1.57
C GLY A 69 -6.85 -11.83 -1.32
N ILE A 70 -7.37 -13.06 -1.39
CA ILE A 70 -6.61 -14.30 -1.15
C ILE A 70 -5.52 -14.56 -2.20
N GLY A 71 -5.61 -13.94 -3.38
CA GLY A 71 -4.61 -14.09 -4.44
C GLY A 71 -3.26 -13.44 -4.12
N ILE A 72 -3.15 -12.70 -3.01
CA ILE A 72 -1.95 -11.96 -2.60
C ILE A 72 -1.40 -12.45 -1.24
N LEU A 73 -2.28 -12.96 -0.36
CA LEU A 73 -1.96 -13.44 0.99
C LEU A 73 -1.30 -14.83 0.97
#